data_AF-A0A483Z806-F1
#
_entry.id   AF-A0A483Z806-F1
#
_cell.length_a   1.000
_cell.length_b   1.000
_cell.length_c   1.000
_cell.angle_alpha   90.00
_cell.angle_beta   90.00
_cell.angle_gamma   90.00
#
_symmetry.space_group_name_H-M   'P 1'
#
loop_
_entity.id
_entity.type
_entity.pdbx_description
1 polymer ?
#
loop_
_entity_poly.entity_id
_entity_poly.type
_entity_poly.pdbx_seq_one_letter_code
_entity_poly.pdbx_strand_id
1 'polypeptide(L)'
;MSSGAKVVAAFIRETTPGITPTAGAWNLLRRSSFGLKPTQNTNDNDEIAGDRMAQGVSRGTVDVGGDVGTRFRWNQHDDFLASCFGSEWLNNVLTMGNGRITFSVATFASDVGIAQIARGCQVGTFQMEIPADGDITATITFAGLDWETKGDDTSYFTAPVDLAGALRYSFKEVTNIRLNGV
;
A
#
# COMPACT_ATOMS: atom_id res chain seq x y z
N MET A 1 -13.62 -13.66 -3.94
CA MET A 1 -13.56 -12.20 -3.73
C MET A 1 -13.58 -11.94 -2.24
N SER A 2 -12.49 -11.41 -1.68
CA SER A 2 -12.41 -11.07 -0.24
C SER A 2 -13.14 -9.76 0.04
N SER A 3 -13.78 -9.65 1.20
CA SER A 3 -14.38 -8.39 1.64
C SER A 3 -13.29 -7.40 2.06
N GLY A 4 -13.38 -6.14 1.61
CA GLY A 4 -12.38 -5.10 1.88
C GLY A 4 -12.12 -4.88 3.38
N ALA A 5 -13.10 -5.13 4.25
CA ALA A 5 -12.94 -5.03 5.70
C ALA A 5 -12.01 -6.09 6.31
N LYS A 6 -11.86 -7.23 5.63
CA LYS A 6 -11.01 -8.36 6.05
C LYS A 6 -9.60 -8.30 5.45
N VAL A 7 -9.31 -7.29 4.62
CA VAL A 7 -7.99 -7.12 4.03
C VAL A 7 -7.20 -6.06 4.80
N VAL A 8 -6.22 -6.50 5.58
CA VAL A 8 -5.32 -5.62 6.33
C VAL A 8 -4.08 -5.34 5.48
N ALA A 9 -3.55 -4.12 5.55
CA ALA A 9 -2.26 -3.77 4.94
C ALA A 9 -1.35 -3.21 6.01
N ALA A 10 -0.07 -3.55 5.92
CA ALA A 10 0.96 -3.05 6.80
C ALA A 10 2.25 -2.79 5.99
N PHE A 11 3.10 -1.93 6.52
CA PHE A 11 4.40 -1.63 5.94
C PHE A 11 5.49 -1.69 7.00
N ILE A 12 6.71 -1.99 6.55
CA ILE A 12 7.91 -1.93 7.37
C ILE A 12 9.03 -1.28 6.55
N ARG A 13 9.82 -0.41 7.18
CA ARG A 13 11.02 0.17 6.59
C ARG A 13 12.08 -0.90 6.39
N GLU A 14 12.67 -0.97 5.20
CA GLU A 14 13.74 -1.92 4.91
C GLU A 14 15.10 -1.35 5.35
N THR A 15 15.95 -2.20 5.93
CA THR A 15 17.36 -1.85 6.20
C THR A 15 18.24 -2.06 4.97
N THR A 16 17.80 -2.92 4.06
CA THR A 16 18.48 -3.20 2.79
C THR A 16 17.41 -3.30 1.69
N PRO A 17 17.53 -2.54 0.60
CA PRO A 17 16.52 -2.53 -0.45
C PRO A 17 16.17 -3.93 -0.98
N GLY A 18 14.88 -4.27 -0.96
CA GLY A 18 14.36 -5.54 -1.43
C GLY A 18 14.38 -6.68 -0.41
N ILE A 19 14.93 -6.46 0.79
CA ILE A 19 14.95 -7.45 1.87
C ILE A 19 14.02 -6.98 2.99
N THR A 20 12.95 -7.72 3.21
CA THR A 20 12.07 -7.52 4.36
C THR A 20 12.85 -7.80 5.65
N PRO A 21 12.94 -6.85 6.59
CA PRO A 21 13.62 -7.09 7.86
C PRO A 21 12.97 -8.22 8.64
N THR A 22 13.79 -9.08 9.24
CA THR A 22 13.33 -10.17 10.13
C THR A 22 12.98 -9.67 11.54
N ALA A 23 13.43 -8.48 11.90
CA ALA A 23 13.13 -7.81 13.17
C ALA A 23 12.61 -6.40 12.90
N GLY A 24 11.50 -6.03 13.54
CA GLY A 24 10.91 -4.70 13.46
C GLY A 24 9.38 -4.75 13.61
N ALA A 25 8.81 -3.65 14.11
CA ALA A 25 7.36 -3.51 14.20
C ALA A 25 6.80 -3.13 12.82
N TRP A 26 5.77 -3.85 12.38
CA TRP A 26 5.02 -3.49 11.19
C TRP A 26 4.05 -2.36 11.52
N ASN A 27 4.02 -1.34 10.68
CA ASN A 27 3.11 -0.21 10.81
C ASN A 27 1.84 -0.49 10.02
N LEU A 28 0.67 -0.29 10.63
CA LEU A 28 -0.61 -0.48 9.98
C LEU A 28 -0.83 0.60 8.90
N LEU A 29 -1.07 0.18 7.66
CA LEU A 29 -1.42 1.08 6.55
C LEU A 29 -2.94 1.12 6.38
N ARG A 30 -3.54 2.22 6.82
CA ARG A 30 -4.98 2.45 6.66
C ARG A 30 -5.24 3.12 5.34
N ARG A 31 -5.78 2.33 4.43
CA ARG A 31 -5.99 2.71 3.03
C ARG A 31 -7.47 2.85 2.71
N SER A 32 -7.80 3.80 1.85
CA SER A 32 -9.10 3.89 1.18
C SER A 32 -9.10 3.08 -0.12
N SER A 33 -7.94 2.98 -0.78
CA SER A 33 -7.73 2.15 -1.98
C SER A 33 -6.36 1.48 -1.94
N PHE A 34 -6.22 0.36 -2.66
CA PHE A 34 -4.94 -0.34 -2.79
C PHE A 34 -4.76 -0.79 -4.24
N GLY A 35 -3.95 -0.04 -4.99
CA GLY A 35 -3.64 -0.30 -6.39
C GLY A 35 -2.27 -0.92 -6.63
N LEU A 36 -1.47 -1.15 -5.57
CA LEU A 36 -0.15 -1.76 -5.67
C LEU A 36 -0.25 -3.21 -6.14
N LYS A 37 0.27 -3.50 -7.33
CA LYS A 37 0.19 -4.81 -7.96
C LYS A 37 1.37 -5.04 -8.93
N PRO A 38 1.72 -6.31 -9.21
CA PRO A 38 2.62 -6.63 -10.31
C PRO A 38 1.87 -6.49 -11.64
N THR A 39 2.50 -5.82 -12.60
CA THR A 39 2.04 -5.69 -13.98
C THR A 39 3.06 -6.36 -14.89
N GLN A 40 2.61 -7.28 -15.74
CA GLN A 40 3.47 -7.92 -16.72
C GLN A 40 3.47 -7.10 -18.00
N ASN A 41 4.66 -6.70 -18.45
CA ASN A 41 4.81 -6.09 -19.75
C ASN A 41 4.67 -7.16 -20.84
N THR A 42 4.00 -6.81 -21.93
CA THR A 42 3.83 -7.68 -23.09
C THR A 42 4.36 -6.95 -24.32
N ASN A 43 5.12 -7.66 -25.13
CA ASN A 43 5.55 -7.17 -26.43
C ASN A 43 4.74 -7.92 -27.49
N ASP A 44 4.00 -7.15 -28.28
CA ASP A 44 3.25 -7.68 -29.41
C ASP A 44 4.21 -8.21 -30.47
N ASN A 45 3.81 -9.30 -31.13
CA ASN A 45 4.56 -9.84 -32.25
C ASN A 45 4.01 -9.21 -33.55
N ASP A 46 4.85 -8.39 -34.19
CA ASP A 46 4.51 -7.65 -35.41
C ASP A 46 4.87 -8.42 -36.71
N GLU A 47 5.03 -9.75 -36.64
CA GLU A 47 5.30 -10.55 -37.83
C GLU A 47 4.02 -10.71 -38.68
N ILE A 48 4.15 -10.47 -39.99
CA ILE A 48 3.02 -10.55 -40.93
C ILE A 48 2.66 -12.03 -41.14
N ALA A 49 1.62 -12.49 -40.43
CA ALA A 49 1.03 -13.80 -40.65
C ALA A 49 0.23 -13.84 -41.97
N GLY A 50 0.20 -15.02 -42.61
CA GLY A 50 -0.56 -15.26 -43.84
C GLY A 50 -2.07 -15.45 -43.63
N ASP A 51 -2.55 -15.36 -42.39
CA ASP A 51 -3.96 -15.49 -42.02
C ASP A 51 -4.51 -14.19 -41.39
N ARG A 52 -5.81 -14.17 -41.07
CA ARG A 52 -6.49 -12.99 -40.51
C ARG A 52 -6.43 -12.92 -38.98
N MET A 53 -5.59 -13.74 -38.34
CA MET A 53 -5.56 -13.81 -36.88
C MET A 53 -4.49 -12.89 -36.32
N ALA A 54 -4.79 -12.29 -35.16
CA ALA A 54 -3.79 -11.53 -34.40
C ALA A 54 -2.69 -12.50 -33.93
N GLN A 55 -1.43 -12.11 -34.13
CA GLN A 55 -0.31 -12.92 -33.68
C GLN A 55 -0.17 -12.91 -32.15
N GLY A 56 0.50 -13.94 -31.63
CA GLY A 56 0.70 -14.13 -30.20
C GLY A 56 1.59 -13.06 -29.58
N VAL A 57 1.40 -12.80 -28.29
CA VAL A 57 2.20 -11.85 -27.51
C VAL A 57 3.33 -12.55 -26.76
N SER A 58 4.50 -11.91 -26.69
CA SER A 58 5.59 -12.37 -25.82
C SER A 58 5.52 -11.66 -24.47
N ARG A 59 5.76 -12.38 -23.38
CA ARG A 59 5.73 -11.82 -22.01
C ARG A 59 7.14 -11.32 -21.64
N GLY A 60 7.22 -10.08 -21.19
CA GLY A 60 8.44 -9.40 -20.78
C GLY A 60 8.65 -9.40 -19.27
N THR A 61 9.16 -8.28 -18.76
CA THR A 61 9.46 -8.03 -17.36
C THR A 61 8.21 -7.76 -16.52
N VAL A 62 8.29 -8.09 -15.23
CA VAL A 62 7.26 -7.77 -14.23
C VAL A 62 7.65 -6.47 -13.54
N ASP A 63 6.81 -5.46 -13.66
CA ASP A 63 6.96 -4.21 -12.91
C ASP A 63 6.02 -4.24 -11.71
N VAL A 64 6.53 -3.88 -10.53
CA VAL A 64 5.75 -3.83 -9.30
C VAL A 64 5.52 -2.38 -8.94
N GLY A 65 4.26 -1.93 -8.90
CA GLY A 65 3.96 -0.55 -8.59
C GLY A 65 2.48 -0.25 -8.50
N GLY A 66 2.18 0.99 -8.17
CA GLY A 66 0.82 1.51 -8.17
C GLY A 66 0.53 2.43 -7.00
N ASP A 67 -0.70 2.95 -7.01
CA ASP A 67 -1.14 3.97 -6.08
C ASP A 67 -1.87 3.38 -4.88
N VAL A 68 -1.56 3.92 -3.70
CA VAL A 68 -2.31 3.66 -2.47
C VAL A 68 -2.95 4.97 -2.04
N GLY A 69 -4.28 5.01 -2.10
CA GLY A 69 -5.06 6.11 -1.56
C GLY A 69 -5.23 5.96 -0.05
N THR A 70 -5.00 7.04 0.67
CA THR A 70 -5.18 7.11 2.13
C THR A 70 -5.87 8.43 2.50
N ARG A 71 -6.43 8.46 3.70
CA ARG A 71 -6.81 9.73 4.33
C ARG A 71 -5.61 10.24 5.12
N PHE A 72 -5.34 11.54 5.07
CA PHE A 72 -4.21 12.09 5.79
C PHE A 72 -4.42 11.97 7.31
N ARG A 73 -3.44 11.38 7.98
CA ARG A 73 -3.40 11.24 9.44
C ARG A 73 -2.05 11.68 9.94
N TRP A 74 -2.06 12.35 11.09
CA TRP A 74 -0.85 12.74 11.79
C TRP A 74 0.01 11.50 12.09
N ASN A 75 1.32 11.60 11.89
CA ASN A 75 2.34 10.57 12.18
C ASN A 75 2.32 9.30 11.29
N GLN A 76 1.26 9.02 10.53
CA GLN A 76 1.22 7.83 9.66
C GLN A 76 2.09 7.98 8.40
N HIS A 77 2.18 9.21 7.88
CA HIS A 77 2.74 9.49 6.56
C HIS A 77 4.18 10.00 6.60
N ASP A 78 4.72 10.24 7.79
CA ASP A 78 6.05 10.84 8.00
C ASP A 78 7.15 9.95 7.39
N ASP A 79 6.99 8.63 7.50
CA ASP A 79 7.87 7.64 6.87
C ASP A 79 7.85 7.76 5.34
N PHE A 80 6.67 7.90 4.74
CA PHE A 80 6.53 8.04 3.29
C PHE A 80 7.05 9.39 2.80
N LEU A 81 6.88 10.45 3.59
CA LEU A 81 7.47 11.76 3.32
C LEU A 81 9.00 11.70 3.38
N ALA A 82 9.57 11.00 4.37
CA ALA A 82 11.02 10.79 4.44
C ALA A 82 11.56 10.11 3.16
N SER A 83 10.87 9.08 2.67
CA SER A 83 11.22 8.40 1.42
C SER A 83 11.07 9.29 0.19
N CYS A 84 10.02 10.11 0.12
CA CYS A 84 9.79 11.03 -0.99
C CYS A 84 10.87 12.13 -1.08
N PHE A 85 11.36 12.63 0.05
CA PHE A 85 12.40 13.67 0.13
C PHE A 85 13.82 13.09 0.15
N GLY A 86 13.96 11.76 0.28
CA GLY A 86 15.24 11.06 0.34
C GLY A 86 16.08 11.42 1.56
N SER A 87 15.45 11.75 2.69
CA SER A 87 16.11 12.17 3.93
C SER A 87 15.29 11.77 5.15
N GLU A 88 15.95 11.60 6.29
CA GLU A 88 15.27 11.32 7.56
C GLU A 88 14.81 12.63 8.23
N TRP A 89 13.73 12.55 9.00
CA TRP A 89 13.28 13.65 9.84
C TRP A 89 14.29 13.89 10.96
N LEU A 90 14.77 15.13 11.10
CA LEU A 90 15.65 15.54 12.17
C LEU A 90 15.07 16.76 12.87
N ASN A 91 14.81 16.66 14.18
CA ASN A 91 14.25 17.76 14.99
C ASN A 91 12.97 18.37 14.37
N ASN A 92 12.05 17.53 13.87
CA ASN A 92 10.82 17.94 13.16
C ASN A 92 11.06 18.75 11.87
N VAL A 93 12.24 18.62 11.27
CA VAL A 93 12.57 19.22 9.98
C VAL A 93 12.89 18.10 8.99
N LEU A 94 12.26 18.16 7.83
CA LEU A 94 12.57 17.31 6.69
C LEU A 94 13.30 18.15 5.65
N THR A 95 14.49 17.71 5.26
CA THR A 95 15.32 18.35 4.23
C THR A 95 15.38 17.48 2.99
N MET A 96 15.69 18.08 1.83
CA MET A 96 15.97 17.30 0.63
C MET A 96 17.29 16.57 0.77
N GLY A 97 17.28 15.27 0.49
CA GLY A 97 18.45 14.40 0.52
C GLY A 97 18.55 13.53 -0.73
N ASN A 98 19.43 12.52 -0.67
CA ASN A 98 19.65 11.53 -1.72
C ASN A 98 19.68 10.09 -1.15
N GLY A 99 19.11 9.89 0.04
CA GLY A 99 19.00 8.59 0.67
C GLY A 99 17.92 7.76 -0.01
N ARG A 100 18.23 6.50 -0.34
CA ARG A 100 17.24 5.54 -0.84
C ARG A 100 16.56 4.85 0.34
N ILE A 101 15.36 5.31 0.69
CA ILE A 101 14.53 4.72 1.74
C ILE A 101 13.45 3.86 1.08
N THR A 102 13.48 2.56 1.34
CA THR A 102 12.53 1.59 0.77
C THR A 102 11.71 0.90 1.85
N PHE A 103 10.56 0.37 1.45
CA PHE A 103 9.61 -0.32 2.32
C PHE A 103 9.23 -1.69 1.76
N SER A 104 8.93 -2.60 2.67
CA SER A 104 8.15 -3.80 2.38
C SER A 104 6.69 -3.51 2.73
N VAL A 105 5.80 -3.57 1.75
CA VAL A 105 4.36 -3.32 1.90
C VAL A 105 3.62 -4.63 1.71
N ALA A 106 2.95 -5.10 2.76
CA ALA A 106 2.25 -6.37 2.76
C ALA A 106 0.74 -6.19 2.98
N THR A 107 -0.03 -7.08 2.38
CA THR A 107 -1.47 -7.22 2.63
C THR A 107 -1.80 -8.64 3.04
N PHE A 108 -2.85 -8.80 3.84
CA PHE A 108 -3.37 -10.09 4.25
C PHE A 108 -4.90 -10.06 4.19
N ALA A 109 -5.47 -10.98 3.42
CA ALA A 109 -6.90 -11.21 3.33
C ALA A 109 -7.28 -12.41 4.19
N SER A 110 -7.71 -12.15 5.43
CA SER A 110 -7.96 -13.21 6.43
C SER A 110 -9.13 -14.15 6.08
N ASP A 111 -9.98 -13.76 5.13
CA ASP A 111 -11.11 -14.60 4.69
C ASP A 111 -10.71 -15.71 3.71
N VAL A 112 -9.66 -15.44 2.94
CA VAL A 112 -9.21 -16.33 1.84
C VAL A 112 -7.84 -16.92 2.15
N GLY A 113 -7.16 -16.44 3.19
CA GLY A 113 -5.84 -16.95 3.57
C GLY A 113 -4.70 -16.48 2.69
N ILE A 114 -4.93 -15.44 1.88
CA ILE A 114 -3.96 -14.96 0.90
C ILE A 114 -3.22 -13.75 1.48
N ALA A 115 -1.90 -13.86 1.54
CA ALA A 115 -0.98 -12.78 1.83
C ALA A 115 -0.23 -12.37 0.57
N GLN A 116 0.03 -11.08 0.43
CA GLN A 116 0.79 -10.51 -0.69
C GLN A 116 1.78 -9.52 -0.15
N ILE A 117 2.98 -9.43 -0.71
CA ILE A 117 4.00 -8.49 -0.29
C ILE A 117 4.73 -7.92 -1.50
N ALA A 118 4.89 -6.61 -1.50
CA ALA A 118 5.78 -5.88 -2.39
C ALA A 118 7.03 -5.46 -1.62
N ARG A 119 8.21 -5.76 -2.12
CA ARG A 119 9.51 -5.42 -1.50
C ARG A 119 10.25 -4.36 -2.29
N GLY A 120 11.12 -3.61 -1.63
CA GLY A 120 11.87 -2.54 -2.27
C GLY A 120 11.00 -1.37 -2.71
N CYS A 121 9.82 -1.17 -2.09
CA CYS A 121 8.90 -0.11 -2.46
C CYS A 121 9.46 1.25 -2.08
N GLN A 122 9.82 2.07 -3.06
CA GLN A 122 10.15 3.47 -2.87
C GLN A 122 8.93 4.33 -3.20
N VAL A 123 8.77 5.45 -2.48
CA VAL A 123 7.75 6.45 -2.83
C VAL A 123 8.25 7.28 -4.01
N GLY A 124 7.58 7.14 -5.16
CA GLY A 124 7.89 7.92 -6.35
C GLY A 124 7.16 9.26 -6.38
N THR A 125 5.94 9.31 -5.83
CA THR A 125 5.15 10.55 -5.74
C THR A 125 4.27 10.51 -4.50
N PHE A 126 4.21 11.64 -3.79
CA PHE A 126 3.28 11.87 -2.70
C PHE A 126 2.39 13.07 -3.05
N GLN A 127 1.11 12.81 -3.27
CA GLN A 127 0.13 13.84 -3.58
C GLN A 127 -0.80 14.04 -2.39
N MET A 128 -0.86 15.26 -1.86
CA MET A 128 -1.81 15.66 -0.83
C MET A 128 -2.81 16.64 -1.43
N GLU A 129 -4.10 16.38 -1.20
CA GLU A 129 -5.18 17.27 -1.60
C GLU A 129 -5.91 17.77 -0.35
N ILE A 130 -5.97 19.09 -0.23
CA ILE A 130 -6.65 19.79 0.87
C ILE A 130 -7.85 20.52 0.27
N PRO A 131 -9.05 19.92 0.28
CA PRO A 131 -10.24 20.59 -0.23
C PRO A 131 -10.73 21.67 0.73
N ALA A 132 -11.53 22.62 0.22
CA ALA A 132 -12.15 23.67 1.03
C ALA A 132 -13.23 23.12 1.99
N ASP A 133 -13.79 21.94 1.67
CA ASP A 133 -14.73 21.19 2.50
C ASP A 133 -14.44 19.68 2.34
N GLY A 134 -14.45 18.94 3.46
CA GLY A 134 -14.18 17.50 3.48
C GLY A 134 -12.83 17.07 4.09
N ASP A 135 -12.55 15.76 4.00
CA ASP A 135 -11.35 15.14 4.53
C ASP A 135 -10.13 15.38 3.62
N ILE A 136 -8.96 15.60 4.23
CA ILE A 136 -7.67 15.65 3.51
C ILE A 136 -7.33 14.24 3.01
N THR A 137 -7.06 14.13 1.71
CA THR A 137 -6.65 12.88 1.05
C THR A 137 -5.15 12.92 0.74
N ALA A 138 -4.52 11.75 0.81
CA ALA A 138 -3.13 11.57 0.43
C ALA A 138 -2.99 10.31 -0.44
N THR A 139 -2.45 10.49 -1.63
CA THR A 139 -2.15 9.41 -2.57
C THR A 139 -0.65 9.19 -2.62
N ILE A 140 -0.24 7.96 -2.36
CA ILE A 140 1.17 7.56 -2.36
C ILE A 140 1.39 6.61 -3.53
N THR A 141 2.26 6.98 -4.46
CA THR A 141 2.65 6.14 -5.59
C THR A 141 3.92 5.37 -5.23
N PHE A 142 3.83 4.05 -5.20
CA PHE A 142 4.97 3.17 -4.91
C PHE A 142 5.55 2.57 -6.20
N ALA A 143 6.87 2.47 -6.23
CA ALA A 143 7.63 1.68 -7.19
C ALA A 143 8.40 0.60 -6.41
N GLY A 144 8.04 -0.66 -6.60
CA GLY A 144 8.63 -1.83 -5.94
C GLY A 144 9.58 -2.58 -6.86
N LEU A 145 10.44 -3.41 -6.26
CA LEU A 145 11.41 -4.24 -6.98
C LEU A 145 10.94 -5.69 -7.13
N ASP A 146 10.19 -6.19 -6.15
CA ASP A 146 9.80 -7.59 -6.09
C ASP A 146 8.38 -7.74 -5.55
N TRP A 147 7.71 -8.81 -5.96
CA TRP A 147 6.37 -9.16 -5.54
C TRP A 147 6.27 -10.65 -5.23
N GLU A 148 5.75 -10.96 -4.05
CA GLU A 148 5.47 -12.33 -3.64
C GLU A 148 4.02 -12.47 -3.20
N THR A 149 3.44 -13.64 -3.47
CA THR A 149 2.10 -14.00 -3.00
C THR A 149 2.16 -15.37 -2.34
N LYS A 150 1.46 -15.48 -1.22
CA LYS A 150 1.40 -16.63 -0.35
C LYS A 150 -0.05 -16.96 -0.04
N GLY A 151 -0.40 -18.23 -0.08
CA GLY A 151 -1.77 -18.73 0.17
C GLY A 151 -1.78 -19.84 1.20
N ASP A 152 -1.12 -19.64 2.34
CA ASP A 152 -0.97 -20.65 3.40
C ASP A 152 -1.68 -20.24 4.70
N ASP A 153 -2.65 -19.33 4.63
CA ASP A 153 -3.39 -18.77 5.77
C ASP A 153 -2.52 -17.98 6.78
N THR A 154 -1.27 -17.66 6.44
CA THR A 154 -0.41 -16.86 7.31
C THR A 154 -0.06 -15.50 6.71
N SER A 155 0.05 -14.49 7.58
CA SER A 155 0.45 -13.13 7.21
C SER A 155 1.97 -12.95 7.25
N TYR A 156 2.50 -12.04 6.43
CA TYR A 156 3.91 -11.62 6.51
C TYR A 156 4.23 -10.76 7.74
N PHE A 157 3.20 -10.30 8.46
CA PHE A 157 3.32 -9.44 9.62
C PHE A 157 2.52 -10.01 10.80
N THR A 158 3.00 -9.76 12.01
CA THR A 158 2.32 -10.09 13.26
C THR A 158 1.95 -8.80 13.99
N ALA A 159 0.67 -8.65 14.34
CA ALA A 159 0.13 -7.54 15.14
C ALA A 159 0.63 -6.13 14.71
N PRO A 160 0.25 -5.63 13.52
CA PRO A 160 0.73 -4.35 13.03
C PRO A 160 0.23 -3.20 13.93
N VAL A 161 1.12 -2.27 14.24
CA VAL A 161 0.90 -1.17 15.18
C VAL A 161 0.34 0.05 14.43
N ASP A 162 -0.69 0.68 14.98
CA ASP A 162 -1.23 1.94 14.46
C ASP A 162 -0.50 3.12 15.11
N LEU A 163 0.36 3.79 14.34
CA LEU A 163 1.15 4.95 14.81
C LEU A 163 0.34 6.24 14.92
N ALA A 164 -0.89 6.30 14.37
CA ALA A 164 -1.69 7.52 14.23
C ALA A 164 -2.85 7.64 15.23
N GLY A 165 -2.91 6.77 16.25
CA GLY A 165 -3.94 6.80 17.29
C GLY A 165 -5.29 6.19 16.87
N ALA A 166 -6.29 6.30 17.75
CA ALA A 166 -7.58 5.64 17.58
C ALA A 166 -8.34 6.14 16.33
N LEU A 167 -9.09 5.23 15.70
CA LEU A 167 -9.96 5.54 14.59
C LEU A 167 -10.99 6.62 14.96
N ARG A 168 -11.22 7.56 14.04
CA ARG A 168 -12.38 8.45 14.09
C ARG A 168 -13.62 7.61 13.80
N TYR A 169 -14.36 7.25 14.85
CA TYR A 169 -15.68 6.67 14.72
C TYR A 169 -16.71 7.78 14.86
N SER A 170 -17.60 7.91 13.87
CA SER A 170 -18.87 8.57 14.14
C SER A 170 -19.75 7.61 14.92
N PHE A 171 -20.56 8.12 15.85
CA PHE A 171 -21.56 7.28 16.50
C PHE A 171 -22.49 6.69 15.43
N LYS A 172 -22.81 5.41 15.56
CA LYS A 172 -23.92 4.83 14.80
C LYS A 172 -25.18 5.56 15.30
N GLU A 173 -25.83 6.33 14.44
CA GLU A 173 -27.08 6.98 14.80
C GLU A 173 -28.09 5.89 15.21
N VAL A 174 -28.42 5.86 16.51
CA VAL A 174 -29.51 5.03 17.01
C VAL A 174 -30.71 5.93 17.09
N THR A 175 -31.46 6.01 15.99
CA THR A 175 -32.62 6.90 15.87
C THR A 175 -33.73 6.54 16.86
N ASN A 176 -33.82 5.27 17.30
CA ASN A 176 -34.76 4.82 18.33
C ASN A 176 -34.19 3.66 19.15
N ILE A 177 -34.04 3.86 20.47
CA ILE A 177 -34.04 2.77 21.45
C ILE A 177 -35.46 2.68 22.00
N ARG A 178 -36.18 1.60 21.71
CA ARG A 178 -37.49 1.32 22.32
C ARG A 178 -37.31 0.29 23.44
N LEU A 179 -37.68 0.68 24.66
CA LEU A 179 -37.82 -0.23 25.78
C LEU A 179 -39.32 -0.44 26.00
N ASN A 180 -39.78 -1.69 25.89
CA ASN A 180 -41.19 -2.08 26.02
C ASN A 180 -42.17 -1.43 25.03
N GLY A 181 -41.74 -1.20 23.78
CA GLY A 181 -42.67 -0.87 22.69
C GLY A 181 -43.22 0.56 22.68
N VAL A 182 -42.63 1.49 23.45
CA VAL A 182 -42.82 2.94 23.29
C VAL A 182 -41.51 3.55 22.79
#